data_AF-A0A897N6Q6-F1
#
_entry.id   AF-A0A897N6Q6-F1
#
_cell.length_a   1.000
_cell.length_b   1.000
_cell.length_c   1.000
_cell.angle_alpha   90.00
_cell.angle_beta   90.00
_cell.angle_gamma   90.00
#
_symmetry.space_group_name_H-M   'P 1'
#
loop_
_entity.id
_entity.type
_entity.pdbx_description
1 polymer ?
#
loop_
_entity_poly.entity_id
_entity_poly.type
_entity_poly.pdbx_seq_one_letter_code
_entity_poly.pdbx_strand_id
1 'polypeptide(L)'
;MVSMINNGRIASEAVQAVSADLTYAFYDHPRYEPPKAYEEARETFLERIADVPGVVSVYESGTGGISRPGISDIDLIVVVEDEVDDPAALREGIEAAKTDEYYFFHGPEVLTRSAFPEYYNVLPMPKDLQHHYGESLDYQKNQDRFNYLVYLVDSVMTTYPMEFLELLLFPGPSVDHHRLNIVLSDAFDLLVPGPIAEQFAVDLDTRFAVHRMNSLRNDMMLFSEITERETPTLDAFDASITDLRERWFELDRPDRETLLVERLQDAVTACFAFVEHLNAHLADIGVQVPATELTVRSHETRHNEFRPDWSASTAERKTCEYYREGRVRTVVLPQSVTVNKRLRGNEPVTAPKAYRTALDNRDRSKRQRDAAMAAYKYHPLRAWYMRVMGTLFGLKTRLVR
;
A
#
# COMPACT_ATOMS: atom_id res chain seq x y z
N MET A 1 8.00 25.71 2.10
CA MET A 1 8.34 24.97 3.35
C MET A 1 9.61 24.17 3.10
N VAL A 2 10.81 24.74 3.25
CA VAL A 2 12.10 24.01 3.12
C VAL A 2 12.93 24.09 4.42
N SER A 3 12.39 24.74 5.45
CA SER A 3 13.03 24.84 6.76
C SER A 3 12.51 23.71 7.64
N MET A 4 13.37 22.73 7.93
CA MET A 4 13.39 21.80 9.07
C MET A 4 13.60 20.32 8.68
N ILE A 5 14.55 20.02 7.78
CA ILE A 5 15.19 18.70 7.82
C ILE A 5 16.21 18.77 8.98
N ASN A 6 15.80 18.33 10.17
CA ASN A 6 16.67 18.32 11.34
C ASN A 6 17.27 16.94 11.51
N ASN A 7 18.60 16.82 11.45
CA ASN A 7 19.33 15.55 11.62
C ASN A 7 18.85 14.42 10.67
N GLY A 8 18.44 14.75 9.44
CA GLY A 8 17.96 13.75 8.47
C GLY A 8 16.57 13.19 8.78
N ARG A 9 15.78 13.88 9.61
CA ARG A 9 14.37 13.58 9.87
C ARG A 9 13.47 14.61 9.18
N ILE A 10 12.33 14.15 8.68
CA ILE A 10 11.30 15.00 8.06
C ILE A 10 9.97 14.98 8.83
N ALA A 11 9.82 14.04 9.77
CA ALA A 11 8.64 13.93 10.62
C ALA A 11 8.27 15.26 11.28
N SER A 12 7.01 15.68 11.16
CA SER A 12 6.52 16.89 11.82
C SER A 12 6.47 16.74 13.35
N GLU A 13 6.48 17.85 14.07
CA GLU A 13 6.30 17.84 15.53
C GLU A 13 5.00 17.15 15.95
N ALA A 14 3.93 17.27 15.15
CA ALA A 14 2.65 16.63 15.43
C ALA A 14 2.75 15.10 15.38
N VAL A 15 3.44 14.55 14.37
CA VAL A 15 3.65 13.10 14.23
C VAL A 15 4.55 12.56 15.34
N GLN A 16 5.62 13.29 15.67
CA GLN A 16 6.50 12.91 16.78
C GLN A 16 5.74 12.93 18.11
N ALA A 17 4.96 13.98 18.38
CA ALA A 17 4.25 14.16 19.64
C ALA A 17 3.09 13.17 19.86
N VAL A 18 2.49 12.62 18.80
CA VAL A 18 1.41 11.62 18.93
C VAL A 18 1.94 10.20 19.16
N SER A 19 3.23 9.96 18.92
CA SER A 19 3.85 8.63 19.08
C SER A 19 4.90 8.58 20.19
N ALA A 20 5.21 9.71 20.84
CA ALA A 20 6.25 9.83 21.86
C ALA A 20 5.97 9.05 23.15
N ASP A 21 4.70 8.83 23.46
CA ASP A 21 4.19 8.12 24.64
C ASP A 21 3.84 6.65 24.36
N LEU A 22 4.03 6.17 23.13
CA LEU A 22 3.75 4.79 22.74
C LEU A 22 4.93 3.87 23.02
N THR A 23 4.62 2.66 23.47
CA THR A 23 5.58 1.55 23.54
C THR A 23 5.38 0.62 22.35
N TYR A 24 6.44 0.12 21.75
CA TYR A 24 6.38 -0.78 20.59
C TYR A 24 6.88 -2.17 20.95
N ALA A 25 6.24 -3.20 20.40
CA ALA A 25 6.69 -4.58 20.43
C ALA A 25 6.98 -5.03 18.99
N PHE A 26 8.24 -5.32 18.69
CA PHE A 26 8.68 -5.61 17.32
C PHE A 26 8.71 -7.12 17.06
N TYR A 27 8.20 -7.53 15.89
CA TYR A 27 8.24 -8.91 15.41
C TYR A 27 8.54 -8.97 13.92
N ASP A 28 8.77 -10.19 13.41
CA ASP A 28 9.13 -10.50 12.01
C ASP A 28 10.23 -9.58 11.45
N HIS A 29 11.37 -9.53 12.13
CA HIS A 29 12.50 -8.71 11.66
C HIS A 29 13.05 -9.25 10.33
N PRO A 30 13.36 -8.37 9.35
CA PRO A 30 14.18 -8.73 8.20
C PRO A 30 15.46 -9.44 8.67
N ARG A 31 15.72 -10.61 8.07
CA ARG A 31 16.92 -11.42 8.26
C ARG A 31 17.72 -11.44 6.96
N TYR A 32 19.04 -11.36 7.06
CA TYR A 32 19.88 -11.42 5.87
C TYR A 32 19.78 -12.81 5.25
N GLU A 33 19.38 -12.87 3.99
CA GLU A 33 19.39 -14.09 3.18
C GLU A 33 20.36 -13.86 2.01
N PRO A 34 21.26 -14.80 1.71
CA PRO A 34 22.18 -14.62 0.59
C PRO A 34 21.40 -14.63 -0.74
N PRO A 35 21.83 -13.86 -1.77
CA PRO A 35 21.15 -13.82 -3.07
C PRO A 35 20.86 -15.20 -3.68
N LYS A 36 21.77 -16.16 -3.50
CA LYS A 36 21.62 -17.55 -3.96
C LYS A 36 20.37 -18.24 -3.39
N ALA A 37 19.99 -17.93 -2.15
CA ALA A 37 18.79 -18.53 -1.53
C ALA A 37 17.50 -18.05 -2.22
N TYR A 38 17.47 -16.81 -2.71
CA TYR A 38 16.36 -16.31 -3.53
C TYR A 38 16.31 -16.97 -4.90
N GLU A 39 17.46 -17.19 -5.53
CA GLU A 39 17.56 -17.93 -6.80
C GLU A 39 17.04 -19.35 -6.63
N GLU A 40 17.49 -20.06 -5.59
CA GLU A 40 17.02 -21.42 -5.26
C GLU A 40 15.51 -21.45 -4.94
N ALA A 41 14.99 -20.46 -4.22
CA ALA A 41 13.56 -20.33 -3.94
C ALA A 41 12.74 -20.10 -5.22
N ARG A 42 13.25 -19.25 -6.13
CA ARG A 42 12.63 -19.01 -7.44
C ARG A 42 12.64 -20.27 -8.30
N GLU A 43 13.78 -20.93 -8.44
CA GLU A 43 13.91 -22.16 -9.23
C GLU A 43 12.97 -23.24 -8.70
N THR A 44 12.92 -23.45 -7.38
CA THR A 44 12.02 -24.42 -6.76
C THR A 44 10.54 -24.06 -7.00
N PHE A 45 10.17 -22.77 -6.94
CA PHE A 45 8.82 -22.34 -7.27
C PHE A 45 8.48 -22.65 -8.73
N LEU A 46 9.39 -22.33 -9.66
CA LEU A 46 9.20 -22.57 -11.09
C LEU A 46 9.12 -24.06 -11.45
N GLU A 47 9.90 -24.91 -10.77
CA GLU A 47 9.81 -26.36 -10.91
C GLU A 47 8.44 -26.88 -10.45
N ARG A 48 7.97 -26.45 -9.27
CA ARG A 48 6.69 -26.92 -8.70
C ARG A 48 5.48 -26.38 -9.45
N ILE A 49 5.53 -25.13 -9.88
CA ILE A 49 4.40 -24.48 -10.55
C ILE A 49 4.16 -25.05 -11.95
N ALA A 50 5.18 -25.62 -12.58
CA ALA A 50 5.08 -26.24 -13.90
C ALA A 50 4.08 -27.41 -13.94
N ASP A 51 3.92 -28.11 -12.82
CA ASP A 51 3.02 -29.26 -12.68
C ASP A 51 1.59 -28.87 -12.28
N VAL A 52 1.30 -27.58 -12.05
CA VAL A 52 -0.03 -27.12 -11.59
C VAL A 52 -0.97 -26.95 -12.79
N PRO A 53 -2.04 -27.76 -12.91
CA PRO A 53 -2.96 -27.66 -14.04
C PRO A 53 -3.65 -26.30 -14.11
N GLY A 54 -3.69 -25.72 -15.31
CA GLY A 54 -4.28 -24.40 -15.56
C GLY A 54 -3.30 -23.23 -15.46
N VAL A 55 -2.04 -23.44 -15.06
CA VAL A 55 -0.98 -22.43 -15.17
C VAL A 55 -0.51 -22.35 -16.63
N VAL A 56 -0.49 -21.13 -17.16
CA VAL A 56 -0.11 -20.80 -18.55
C VAL A 56 1.31 -20.27 -18.61
N SER A 57 1.63 -19.32 -17.74
CA SER A 57 2.92 -18.62 -17.74
C SER A 57 3.30 -18.11 -16.35
N VAL A 58 4.59 -17.87 -16.12
CA VAL A 58 5.08 -17.13 -14.95
C VAL A 58 6.01 -16.01 -15.40
N TYR A 59 5.76 -14.82 -14.85
CA TYR A 59 6.59 -13.64 -15.02
C TYR A 59 7.11 -13.14 -13.66
N GLU A 60 8.20 -12.40 -13.67
CA GLU A 60 8.70 -11.65 -12.51
C GLU A 60 8.65 -10.15 -12.80
N SER A 61 8.19 -9.40 -11.80
CA SER A 61 8.26 -7.96 -11.77
C SER A 61 9.64 -7.51 -11.28
N GLY A 62 10.28 -6.58 -12.00
CA GLY A 62 11.54 -5.95 -11.55
C GLY A 62 12.75 -6.31 -12.41
N THR A 63 13.94 -6.34 -11.79
CA THR A 63 15.22 -6.56 -12.50
C THR A 63 15.65 -8.03 -12.54
N GLY A 64 14.87 -8.97 -12.02
CA GLY A 64 15.26 -10.38 -11.91
C GLY A 64 16.31 -10.64 -10.83
N GLY A 65 16.71 -9.60 -10.10
CA GLY A 65 17.74 -9.63 -9.07
C GLY A 65 17.26 -8.94 -7.80
N ILE A 66 17.73 -9.45 -6.67
CA ILE A 66 17.38 -8.98 -5.34
C ILE A 66 18.26 -7.77 -4.99
N SER A 67 17.66 -6.58 -4.97
CA SER A 67 18.41 -5.33 -4.74
C SER A 67 18.95 -5.22 -3.32
N ARG A 68 18.20 -5.69 -2.32
CA ARG A 68 18.57 -5.68 -0.89
C ARG A 68 18.20 -7.01 -0.25
N PRO A 69 19.13 -7.97 -0.21
CA PRO A 69 18.86 -9.29 0.34
C PRO A 69 18.42 -9.21 1.80
N GLY A 70 17.39 -9.96 2.14
CA GLY A 70 16.72 -9.91 3.44
C GLY A 70 15.63 -8.85 3.59
N ILE A 71 15.52 -7.88 2.69
CA ILE A 71 14.44 -6.86 2.73
C ILE A 71 13.53 -6.98 1.52
N SER A 72 14.11 -7.19 0.34
CA SER A 72 13.37 -7.43 -0.90
C SER A 72 12.79 -8.85 -0.92
N ASP A 73 11.68 -9.00 -1.64
CA ASP A 73 11.02 -10.26 -1.95
C ASP A 73 11.02 -10.55 -3.46
N ILE A 74 10.44 -11.68 -3.86
CA ILE A 74 10.28 -12.14 -5.24
C ILE A 74 8.84 -11.85 -5.68
N ASP A 75 8.69 -10.86 -6.56
CA ASP A 75 7.39 -10.43 -7.08
C ASP A 75 7.02 -11.21 -8.36
N LEU A 76 6.38 -12.37 -8.19
CA LEU A 76 5.92 -13.20 -9.32
C LEU A 76 4.51 -12.86 -9.77
N ILE A 77 4.26 -13.01 -11.06
CA ILE A 77 2.94 -12.95 -11.70
C ILE A 77 2.70 -14.32 -12.36
N VAL A 78 1.72 -15.06 -11.87
CA VAL A 78 1.29 -16.34 -12.43
C VAL A 78 0.08 -16.08 -13.32
N VAL A 79 0.22 -16.39 -14.61
CA VAL A 79 -0.88 -16.33 -15.56
C VAL A 79 -1.53 -17.70 -15.65
N VAL A 80 -2.85 -17.74 -15.51
CA VAL A 80 -3.66 -18.97 -15.54
C VAL A 80 -4.67 -18.91 -16.67
N GLU A 81 -5.27 -20.05 -17.02
CA GLU A 81 -6.34 -20.08 -18.01
C GLU A 81 -7.57 -19.26 -17.56
N ASP A 82 -8.32 -18.74 -18.53
CA ASP A 82 -9.55 -17.98 -18.24
C ASP A 82 -10.64 -18.85 -17.59
N GLU A 83 -10.67 -20.13 -17.96
CA GLU A 83 -11.58 -21.14 -17.42
C GLU A 83 -10.75 -22.25 -16.75
N VAL A 84 -11.01 -22.49 -15.47
CA VAL A 84 -10.31 -23.50 -14.66
C VAL A 84 -11.35 -24.42 -14.02
N ASP A 85 -11.19 -25.73 -14.21
CA ASP A 85 -12.12 -26.74 -13.70
C ASP A 85 -12.19 -26.77 -12.17
N ASP A 86 -11.05 -26.67 -11.50
CA ASP A 86 -10.94 -26.64 -10.03
C ASP A 86 -10.07 -25.44 -9.55
N PRO A 87 -10.68 -24.26 -9.35
CA PRO A 87 -9.97 -23.08 -8.85
C PRO A 87 -9.38 -23.26 -7.44
N ALA A 88 -9.94 -24.16 -6.63
CA ALA A 88 -9.44 -24.41 -5.28
C ALA A 88 -8.14 -25.22 -5.33
N ALA A 89 -8.09 -26.26 -6.16
CA ALA A 89 -6.87 -27.04 -6.38
C ALA A 89 -5.77 -26.20 -7.06
N LEU A 90 -6.11 -25.37 -8.05
CA LEU A 90 -5.16 -24.43 -8.66
C LEU A 90 -4.55 -23.49 -7.61
N ARG A 91 -5.37 -22.93 -6.72
CA ARG A 91 -4.90 -22.09 -5.61
C ARG A 91 -4.00 -22.83 -4.64
N GLU A 92 -4.41 -24.01 -4.22
CA GLU A 92 -3.59 -24.83 -3.33
C GLU A 92 -2.25 -25.17 -3.98
N GLY A 93 -2.24 -25.50 -5.27
CA GLY A 93 -1.03 -25.74 -6.06
C GLY A 93 -0.09 -24.54 -6.13
N ILE A 94 -0.61 -23.34 -6.43
CA ILE A 94 0.20 -22.11 -6.46
C ILE A 94 0.77 -21.77 -5.08
N GLU A 95 -0.04 -21.87 -4.01
CA GLU A 95 0.44 -21.60 -2.65
C GLU A 95 1.48 -22.65 -2.20
N ALA A 96 1.27 -23.92 -2.54
CA ALA A 96 2.21 -25.01 -2.22
C ALA A 96 3.51 -24.96 -3.06
N ALA A 97 3.49 -24.27 -4.21
CA ALA A 97 4.69 -24.03 -5.01
C ALA A 97 5.69 -23.12 -4.29
N LYS A 98 5.22 -22.24 -3.39
CA LYS A 98 6.11 -21.40 -2.57
C LYS A 98 6.96 -22.27 -1.64
N THR A 99 8.23 -21.92 -1.48
CA THR A 99 9.16 -22.62 -0.59
C THR A 99 9.10 -22.11 0.83
N ASP A 100 9.15 -20.79 0.99
CA ASP A 100 9.10 -20.06 2.25
C ASP A 100 8.37 -18.73 1.99
N GLU A 101 7.41 -18.38 2.85
CA GLU A 101 6.72 -17.07 2.84
C GLU A 101 7.70 -15.91 3.02
N TYR A 102 8.92 -16.20 3.48
CA TYR A 102 9.98 -15.21 3.55
C TYR A 102 10.32 -14.58 2.19
N TYR A 103 10.49 -15.42 1.17
CA TYR A 103 10.91 -14.98 -0.17
C TYR A 103 9.76 -14.43 -1.02
N PHE A 104 8.53 -14.84 -0.72
CA PHE A 104 7.32 -14.49 -1.48
C PHE A 104 6.38 -13.67 -0.62
N PHE A 105 6.88 -12.55 -0.08
CA PHE A 105 6.17 -11.78 0.95
C PHE A 105 4.77 -11.33 0.51
N HIS A 106 4.62 -10.84 -0.74
CA HIS A 106 3.30 -10.53 -1.29
C HIS A 106 2.52 -11.73 -1.84
N GLY A 107 3.18 -12.89 -1.91
CA GLY A 107 2.78 -14.02 -2.73
C GLY A 107 2.80 -13.70 -4.23
N PRO A 108 2.67 -14.72 -5.08
CA PRO A 108 2.47 -14.51 -6.51
C PRO A 108 1.14 -13.79 -6.77
N GLU A 109 1.17 -12.78 -7.63
CA GLU A 109 -0.05 -12.20 -8.21
C GLU A 109 -0.60 -13.16 -9.26
N VAL A 110 -1.90 -13.46 -9.21
CA VAL A 110 -2.53 -14.40 -10.13
C VAL A 110 -3.45 -13.64 -11.08
N LEU A 111 -3.31 -13.87 -12.38
CA LEU A 111 -4.12 -13.22 -13.42
C LEU A 111 -4.57 -14.27 -14.43
N THR A 112 -5.77 -14.11 -14.99
CA THR A 112 -6.16 -14.94 -16.14
C THR A 112 -5.48 -14.45 -17.41
N ARG A 113 -5.39 -15.35 -18.40
CA ARG A 113 -4.83 -15.08 -19.73
C ARG A 113 -5.43 -13.82 -20.37
N SER A 114 -6.74 -13.60 -20.26
CA SER A 114 -7.40 -12.39 -20.80
C SER A 114 -7.15 -11.11 -20.02
N ALA A 115 -6.81 -11.20 -18.73
CA ALA A 115 -6.53 -10.04 -17.88
C ALA A 115 -5.05 -9.59 -17.96
N PHE A 116 -4.14 -10.51 -18.27
CA PHE A 116 -2.69 -10.25 -18.31
C PHE A 116 -2.27 -9.09 -19.25
N PRO A 117 -2.82 -8.96 -20.48
CA PRO A 117 -2.39 -7.88 -21.39
C PRO A 117 -2.61 -6.46 -20.84
N GLU A 118 -3.51 -6.33 -19.86
CA GLU A 118 -3.95 -5.10 -19.25
C GLU A 118 -3.29 -4.84 -17.88
N TYR A 119 -2.33 -5.69 -17.47
CA TYR A 119 -1.69 -5.64 -16.14
C TYR A 119 -1.15 -4.25 -15.78
N TYR A 120 -0.45 -3.60 -16.71
CA TYR A 120 0.13 -2.27 -16.52
C TYR A 120 -0.91 -1.15 -16.35
N ASN A 121 -2.18 -1.36 -16.70
CA ASN A 121 -3.23 -0.38 -16.41
C ASN A 121 -3.63 -0.40 -14.93
N VAL A 122 -3.34 -1.48 -14.20
CA VAL A 122 -3.66 -1.62 -12.76
C VAL A 122 -2.47 -1.31 -11.87
N LEU A 123 -1.32 -1.89 -12.19
CA LEU A 123 -0.05 -1.74 -11.49
C LEU A 123 1.00 -1.25 -12.49
N PRO A 124 1.06 0.06 -12.75
CA PRO A 124 1.95 0.59 -13.76
C PRO A 124 3.38 0.59 -13.19
N MET A 125 4.30 -0.08 -13.87
CA MET A 125 5.70 -0.21 -13.45
C MET A 125 6.65 0.29 -14.55
N PRO A 126 7.80 0.87 -14.20
CA PRO A 126 8.74 1.39 -15.20
C PRO A 126 9.46 0.27 -15.96
N LYS A 127 9.64 -0.91 -15.34
CA LYS A 127 10.41 -2.03 -15.90
C LYS A 127 9.52 -3.04 -16.59
N ASP A 128 10.10 -3.75 -17.55
CA ASP A 128 9.46 -4.84 -18.28
C ASP A 128 9.38 -6.10 -17.41
N LEU A 129 8.37 -6.92 -17.66
CA LEU A 129 8.22 -8.22 -17.01
C LEU A 129 9.23 -9.21 -17.57
N GLN A 130 9.86 -9.98 -16.67
CA GLN A 130 10.76 -11.07 -17.05
C GLN A 130 9.97 -12.36 -17.16
N HIS A 131 9.99 -12.98 -18.34
CA HIS A 131 9.33 -14.26 -18.55
C HIS A 131 10.20 -15.41 -18.03
N HIS A 132 9.63 -16.25 -17.16
CA HIS A 132 10.34 -17.38 -16.54
C HIS A 132 9.83 -18.75 -16.98
N TYR A 133 8.53 -18.90 -17.21
CA TYR A 133 7.93 -20.21 -17.51
C TYR A 133 6.71 -20.07 -18.42
N GLY A 134 6.50 -21.08 -19.27
CA GLY A 134 5.28 -21.26 -20.05
C GLY A 134 5.25 -20.48 -21.37
N GLU A 135 4.05 -20.04 -21.76
CA GLU A 135 3.85 -19.26 -22.99
C GLU A 135 4.32 -17.80 -22.81
N SER A 136 5.06 -17.27 -23.78
CA SER A 136 5.32 -15.83 -23.84
C SER A 136 4.07 -15.12 -24.37
N LEU A 137 3.44 -14.30 -23.53
CA LEU A 137 2.21 -13.59 -23.78
C LEU A 137 2.51 -12.11 -24.02
N ASP A 138 1.80 -11.54 -24.99
CA ASP A 138 1.88 -10.12 -25.26
C ASP A 138 1.17 -9.31 -24.17
N TYR A 139 1.80 -8.22 -23.74
CA TYR A 139 1.19 -7.24 -22.84
C TYR A 139 1.46 -5.82 -23.34
N GLN A 140 0.52 -4.92 -23.04
CA GLN A 140 0.65 -3.53 -23.41
C GLN A 140 1.24 -2.75 -22.25
N LYS A 141 2.51 -2.36 -22.39
CA LYS A 141 3.12 -1.39 -21.50
C LYS A 141 2.53 -0.02 -21.81
N ASN A 142 1.44 0.32 -21.12
CA ASN A 142 0.85 1.63 -21.26
C ASN A 142 1.66 2.63 -20.42
N GLN A 143 2.73 3.16 -21.01
CA GLN A 143 3.59 4.19 -20.41
C GLN A 143 2.92 5.59 -20.40
N ASP A 144 1.60 5.68 -20.58
CA ASP A 144 0.91 6.95 -20.44
C ASP A 144 1.07 7.46 -18.99
N ARG A 145 1.71 8.62 -18.84
CA ARG A 145 1.84 9.35 -17.57
C ARG A 145 0.51 9.46 -16.82
N PHE A 146 -0.63 9.51 -17.53
CA PHE A 146 -1.94 9.57 -16.91
C PHE A 146 -2.34 8.26 -16.20
N ASN A 147 -1.91 7.10 -16.68
CA ASN A 147 -2.13 5.83 -15.97
C ASN A 147 -1.39 5.80 -14.64
N TYR A 148 -0.10 6.17 -14.65
CA TYR A 148 0.69 6.30 -13.42
C TYR A 148 0.02 7.28 -12.46
N LEU A 149 -0.39 8.45 -12.95
CA LEU A 149 -1.01 9.46 -12.11
C LEU A 149 -2.35 9.00 -11.51
N VAL A 150 -3.20 8.32 -12.28
CA VAL A 150 -4.45 7.73 -11.76
C VAL A 150 -4.14 6.71 -10.66
N TYR A 151 -3.16 5.84 -10.87
CA TYR A 151 -2.71 4.87 -9.87
C TYR A 151 -2.21 5.56 -8.59
N LEU A 152 -1.31 6.54 -8.72
CA LEU A 152 -0.74 7.27 -7.58
C LEU A 152 -1.81 8.01 -6.78
N VAL A 153 -2.79 8.62 -7.46
CA VAL A 153 -3.93 9.26 -6.80
C VAL A 153 -4.73 8.24 -5.99
N ASP A 154 -5.06 7.07 -6.56
CA ASP A 154 -5.76 6.02 -5.80
C ASP A 154 -4.92 5.53 -4.60
N SER A 155 -3.63 5.26 -4.77
CA SER A 155 -2.74 4.75 -3.71
C SER A 155 -2.63 5.74 -2.54
N VAL A 156 -2.35 7.02 -2.83
CA VAL A 156 -2.23 8.06 -1.81
C VAL A 156 -3.57 8.36 -1.14
N MET A 157 -4.67 8.34 -1.88
CA MET A 157 -5.99 8.58 -1.32
C MET A 157 -6.49 7.50 -0.39
N THR A 158 -6.15 6.23 -0.65
CA THR A 158 -6.86 5.09 -0.04
C THR A 158 -5.99 4.28 0.89
N THR A 159 -4.68 4.32 0.70
CA THR A 159 -3.76 3.34 1.28
C THR A 159 -2.74 4.01 2.19
N TYR A 160 -1.80 4.77 1.65
CA TYR A 160 -0.57 5.09 2.40
C TYR A 160 -0.75 5.90 3.69
N PRO A 161 -1.39 7.09 3.71
CA PRO A 161 -1.44 7.89 4.93
C PRO A 161 -2.06 7.11 6.10
N MET A 162 -3.14 6.37 5.80
CA MET A 162 -3.85 5.58 6.78
C MET A 162 -3.05 4.38 7.26
N GLU A 163 -2.43 3.65 6.34
CA GLU A 163 -1.63 2.48 6.66
C GLU A 163 -0.42 2.82 7.54
N PHE A 164 0.30 3.91 7.24
CA PHE A 164 1.42 4.33 8.09
C PHE A 164 0.96 4.86 9.45
N LEU A 165 -0.19 5.53 9.53
CA LEU A 165 -0.77 5.91 10.81
C LEU A 165 -1.21 4.69 11.63
N GLU A 166 -1.76 3.66 10.99
CA GLU A 166 -2.10 2.41 11.67
C GLU A 166 -0.84 1.68 12.16
N LEU A 167 0.21 1.57 11.34
CA LEU A 167 1.49 0.99 11.76
C LEU A 167 2.13 1.75 12.92
N LEU A 168 2.00 3.08 12.94
CA LEU A 168 2.62 3.92 13.96
C LEU A 168 1.80 3.99 15.25
N LEU A 169 0.46 4.00 15.17
CA LEU A 169 -0.39 4.43 16.30
C LEU A 169 -1.38 3.39 16.80
N PHE A 170 -1.66 2.32 16.05
CA PHE A 170 -2.69 1.38 16.44
C PHE A 170 -2.12 0.17 17.20
N PRO A 171 -2.39 0.05 18.51
CA PRO A 171 -2.11 -1.19 19.23
C PRO A 171 -3.04 -2.28 18.70
N GLY A 172 -2.48 -3.36 18.18
CA GLY A 172 -3.28 -4.50 17.72
C GLY A 172 -2.46 -5.78 17.77
N PRO A 173 -3.08 -6.94 18.03
CA PRO A 173 -2.40 -8.22 17.92
C PRO A 173 -1.91 -8.39 16.48
N SER A 174 -0.60 -8.61 16.32
CA SER A 174 0.14 -8.86 15.07
C SER A 174 -0.71 -9.23 13.84
N VAL A 175 -0.45 -8.54 12.72
CA VAL A 175 -1.02 -8.74 11.36
C VAL A 175 -0.82 -10.16 10.80
N ASP A 176 -0.02 -10.98 11.46
CA ASP A 176 0.46 -12.27 10.96
C ASP A 176 -0.62 -13.37 10.81
N HIS A 177 -1.90 -13.10 11.05
CA HIS A 177 -2.99 -14.06 10.81
C HIS A 177 -4.18 -13.39 10.10
N HIS A 178 -4.04 -13.24 8.77
CA HIS A 178 -4.89 -12.50 7.84
C HIS A 178 -6.40 -12.91 7.77
N ARG A 179 -6.88 -13.84 8.61
CA ARG A 179 -8.27 -14.31 8.59
C ARG A 179 -9.01 -14.32 9.94
N LEU A 180 -8.30 -14.41 11.07
CA LEU A 180 -8.93 -14.52 12.41
C LEU A 180 -8.66 -13.30 13.30
N ASN A 181 -7.54 -12.61 13.13
CA ASN A 181 -7.19 -11.45 13.96
C ASN A 181 -7.79 -10.13 13.49
N ILE A 182 -8.18 -9.99 12.21
CA ILE A 182 -8.97 -8.82 11.80
C ILE A 182 -10.26 -8.77 12.64
N VAL A 183 -10.90 -9.93 12.87
CA VAL A 183 -12.10 -10.10 13.72
C VAL A 183 -11.84 -9.69 15.14
N LEU A 184 -10.75 -10.15 15.72
CA LEU A 184 -10.44 -9.91 17.13
C LEU A 184 -9.93 -8.49 17.36
N SER A 185 -9.08 -7.95 16.48
CA SER A 185 -8.59 -6.57 16.54
C SER A 185 -9.73 -5.58 16.36
N ASP A 186 -10.56 -5.77 15.35
CA ASP A 186 -11.71 -4.88 15.11
C ASP A 186 -12.75 -5.00 16.25
N ALA A 187 -12.98 -6.19 16.81
CA ALA A 187 -13.85 -6.36 17.98
C ALA A 187 -13.23 -5.75 19.26
N PHE A 188 -11.92 -5.90 19.46
CA PHE A 188 -11.18 -5.33 20.59
C PHE A 188 -11.24 -3.80 20.55
N ASP A 189 -11.00 -3.19 19.39
CA ASP A 189 -11.12 -1.74 19.18
C ASP A 189 -12.52 -1.21 19.48
N LEU A 190 -13.56 -2.03 19.29
CA LEU A 190 -14.94 -1.65 19.62
C LEU A 190 -15.27 -1.83 21.10
N LEU A 191 -14.65 -2.80 21.77
CA LEU A 191 -15.00 -3.22 23.13
C LEU A 191 -14.10 -2.64 24.22
N VAL A 192 -12.88 -2.22 23.88
CA VAL A 192 -11.90 -1.73 24.85
C VAL A 192 -11.87 -0.20 24.89
N PRO A 193 -12.20 0.42 26.04
CA PRO A 193 -12.09 1.86 26.23
C PRO A 193 -10.67 2.38 25.96
N GLY A 194 -10.58 3.60 25.42
CA GLY A 194 -9.33 4.28 25.09
C GLY A 194 -8.22 4.12 26.14
N PRO A 195 -8.45 4.54 27.40
CA PRO A 195 -7.42 4.51 28.44
C PRO A 195 -6.86 3.10 28.75
N ILE A 196 -7.64 2.04 28.52
CA ILE A 196 -7.17 0.67 28.75
C ILE A 196 -6.25 0.24 27.62
N ALA A 197 -6.58 0.57 26.37
CA ALA A 197 -5.74 0.18 25.25
C ALA A 197 -4.43 1.01 25.14
N GLU A 198 -4.27 2.11 25.89
CA GLU A 198 -2.96 2.83 26.04
C GLU A 198 -1.91 2.00 26.80
N GLN A 199 -2.34 0.95 27.53
CA GLN A 199 -1.43 0.09 28.28
C GLN A 199 -0.80 -1.01 27.42
N PHE A 200 -1.24 -1.17 26.17
CA PHE A 200 -0.73 -2.18 25.27
C PHE A 200 0.32 -1.58 24.35
N ALA A 201 1.38 -2.35 24.10
CA ALA A 201 2.34 -1.98 23.09
C ALA A 201 1.69 -2.00 21.71
N VAL A 202 2.19 -1.15 20.82
CA VAL A 202 1.95 -1.24 19.38
C VAL A 202 2.77 -2.41 18.84
N ASP A 203 2.11 -3.51 18.46
CA ASP A 203 2.80 -4.62 17.81
C ASP A 203 3.16 -4.20 16.38
N LEU A 204 4.46 -4.13 16.09
CA LEU A 204 4.96 -3.69 14.80
C LEU A 204 5.60 -4.85 14.04
N ASP A 205 4.98 -5.19 12.91
CA ASP A 205 5.56 -6.05 11.89
C ASP A 205 6.71 -5.31 11.20
N THR A 206 7.92 -5.69 11.55
CA THR A 206 9.12 -4.96 11.13
C THR A 206 9.34 -5.10 9.63
N ARG A 207 9.22 -6.31 9.08
CA ARG A 207 9.42 -6.57 7.65
C ARG A 207 8.34 -5.91 6.81
N PHE A 208 7.07 -6.02 7.21
CA PHE A 208 5.98 -5.32 6.53
C PHE A 208 6.18 -3.81 6.56
N ALA A 209 6.52 -3.22 7.71
CA ALA A 209 6.75 -1.77 7.83
C ALA A 209 7.85 -1.28 6.87
N VAL A 210 9.01 -1.96 6.84
CA VAL A 210 10.11 -1.64 5.92
C VAL A 210 9.65 -1.78 4.47
N HIS A 211 8.91 -2.84 4.15
CA HIS A 211 8.39 -3.09 2.81
C HIS A 211 7.43 -1.98 2.34
N ARG A 212 6.46 -1.62 3.18
CA ARG A 212 5.49 -0.56 2.87
C ARG A 212 6.17 0.80 2.68
N MET A 213 7.18 1.14 3.49
CA MET A 213 7.98 2.36 3.28
C MET A 213 8.72 2.34 1.93
N ASN A 214 9.25 1.17 1.53
CA ASN A 214 9.88 1.01 0.22
C ASN A 214 8.86 1.13 -0.94
N SER A 215 7.63 0.65 -0.75
CA SER A 215 6.52 0.85 -1.70
C SER A 215 6.20 2.33 -1.87
N LEU A 216 6.04 3.07 -0.77
CA LEU A 216 5.80 4.52 -0.80
C LEU A 216 6.94 5.26 -1.50
N ARG A 217 8.20 4.93 -1.17
CA ARG A 217 9.40 5.46 -1.82
C ARG A 217 9.35 5.25 -3.33
N ASN A 218 9.05 4.04 -3.80
CA ASN A 218 8.99 3.75 -5.24
C ASN A 218 7.89 4.55 -5.95
N ASP A 219 6.72 4.73 -5.33
CA ASP A 219 5.62 5.54 -5.87
C ASP A 219 5.98 7.03 -5.94
N MET A 220 6.73 7.54 -4.95
CA MET A 220 7.26 8.91 -4.98
C MET A 220 8.32 9.09 -6.08
N MET A 221 9.24 8.14 -6.25
CA MET A 221 10.22 8.18 -7.32
C MET A 221 9.57 8.14 -8.70
N LEU A 222 8.54 7.31 -8.87
CA LEU A 222 7.72 7.28 -10.07
C LEU A 222 7.05 8.63 -10.32
N PHE A 223 6.49 9.27 -9.29
CA PHE A 223 5.92 10.61 -9.40
C PHE A 223 6.96 11.64 -9.85
N SER A 224 8.15 11.65 -9.24
CA SER A 224 9.21 12.59 -9.60
C SER A 224 9.69 12.36 -11.05
N GLU A 225 9.79 11.10 -11.49
CA GLU A 225 10.14 10.74 -12.88
C GLU A 225 9.09 11.25 -13.88
N ILE A 226 7.79 11.01 -13.65
CA ILE A 226 6.75 11.40 -14.63
C ILE A 226 6.43 12.90 -14.62
N THR A 227 6.76 13.61 -13.54
CA THR A 227 6.44 15.04 -13.40
C THR A 227 7.64 15.96 -13.56
N GLU A 228 8.87 15.45 -13.45
CA GLU A 228 10.13 16.20 -13.48
C GLU A 228 10.17 17.34 -12.44
N ARG A 229 9.38 17.23 -11.36
CA ARG A 229 9.29 18.26 -10.32
C ARG A 229 10.37 18.05 -9.26
N GLU A 230 10.92 19.16 -8.78
CA GLU A 230 11.71 19.15 -7.55
C GLU A 230 10.79 18.89 -6.35
N THR A 231 11.16 17.89 -5.55
CA THR A 231 10.38 17.43 -4.41
C THR A 231 11.27 17.20 -3.18
N PRO A 232 11.85 18.26 -2.58
CA PRO A 232 12.89 18.10 -1.56
C PRO A 232 12.49 17.23 -0.38
N THR A 233 11.21 17.25 0.03
CA THR A 233 10.69 16.39 1.10
C THR A 233 10.63 14.92 0.68
N LEU A 234 10.24 14.63 -0.56
CA LEU A 234 10.19 13.26 -1.09
C LEU A 234 11.61 12.74 -1.33
N ASP A 235 12.54 13.59 -1.77
CA ASP A 235 13.95 13.25 -1.95
C ASP A 235 14.62 12.96 -0.60
N ALA A 236 14.30 13.74 0.43
CA ALA A 236 14.75 13.50 1.79
C ALA A 236 14.17 12.18 2.36
N PHE A 237 12.90 11.88 2.05
CA PHE A 237 12.31 10.59 2.41
C PHE A 237 13.00 9.42 1.69
N ASP A 238 13.25 9.53 0.38
CA ASP A 238 13.99 8.54 -0.40
C ASP A 238 15.37 8.24 0.22
N ALA A 239 16.11 9.29 0.56
CA ALA A 239 17.41 9.17 1.24
C ALA A 239 17.26 8.47 2.60
N SER A 240 16.22 8.80 3.38
CA SER A 240 15.98 8.21 4.70
C SER A 240 15.67 6.71 4.65
N ILE A 241 14.89 6.27 3.66
CA ILE A 241 14.55 4.85 3.48
C ILE A 241 15.75 4.09 2.90
N THR A 242 16.55 4.75 2.07
CA THR A 242 17.81 4.17 1.58
C THR A 242 18.79 3.93 2.73
N ASP A 243 18.99 4.91 3.61
CA ASP A 243 19.81 4.80 4.83
C ASP A 243 19.35 3.65 5.73
N LEU A 244 18.04 3.55 6.01
CA LEU A 244 17.47 2.46 6.79
C LEU A 244 17.81 1.08 6.18
N ARG A 245 17.61 0.92 4.86
CA ARG A 245 17.83 -0.36 4.17
C ARG A 245 19.29 -0.75 4.10
N GLU A 246 20.19 0.22 3.98
CA GLU A 246 21.63 -0.01 3.92
C GLU A 246 22.19 -0.43 5.26
N ARG A 247 21.73 0.20 6.34
CA ARG A 247 22.27 -0.01 7.69
C ARG A 247 21.53 -1.06 8.50
N TRP A 248 20.40 -1.58 8.01
CA TRP A 248 19.52 -2.49 8.75
C TRP A 248 20.25 -3.64 9.46
N PHE A 249 21.21 -4.27 8.76
CA PHE A 249 21.97 -5.41 9.27
C PHE A 249 23.28 -5.03 10.00
N GLU A 250 23.63 -3.74 9.99
CA GLU A 250 24.82 -3.20 10.67
C GLU A 250 24.47 -2.66 12.06
N LEU A 251 23.24 -2.19 12.23
CA LEU A 251 22.72 -1.68 13.49
C LEU A 251 22.42 -2.81 14.47
N ASP A 252 22.61 -2.54 15.75
CA ASP A 252 22.10 -3.42 16.79
C ASP A 252 20.56 -3.36 16.84
N ARG A 253 19.96 -4.29 17.59
CA ARG A 253 18.51 -4.42 17.62
C ARG A 253 17.80 -3.16 18.18
N PRO A 254 18.21 -2.58 19.32
CA PRO A 254 17.61 -1.33 19.80
C PRO A 254 17.72 -0.16 18.82
N ASP A 255 18.87 0.00 18.16
CA ASP A 255 19.11 1.12 17.25
C ASP A 255 18.26 1.00 15.98
N ARG A 256 18.16 -0.20 15.37
CA ARG A 256 17.32 -0.40 14.18
C ARG A 256 15.82 -0.29 14.48
N GLU A 257 15.38 -0.72 15.66
CA GLU A 257 13.98 -0.59 16.10
C GLU A 257 13.60 0.88 16.31
N THR A 258 14.50 1.64 16.92
CA THR A 258 14.36 3.09 17.09
C THR A 258 14.32 3.77 15.73
N LEU A 259 15.28 3.47 14.85
CA LEU A 259 15.34 4.02 13.50
C LEU A 259 14.09 3.68 12.69
N LEU A 260 13.55 2.46 12.81
CA LEU A 260 12.32 2.07 12.14
C LEU A 260 11.14 2.96 12.54
N VAL A 261 10.95 3.23 13.83
CA VAL A 261 9.89 4.13 14.31
C VAL A 261 10.09 5.54 13.77
N GLU A 262 11.33 6.04 13.76
CA GLU A 262 11.64 7.35 13.17
C GLU A 262 11.28 7.42 11.67
N ARG A 263 11.56 6.35 10.92
CA ARG A 263 11.22 6.30 9.48
C ARG A 263 9.73 6.12 9.22
N LEU A 264 8.99 5.44 10.10
CA LEU A 264 7.53 5.42 10.04
C LEU A 264 6.94 6.81 10.29
N GLN A 265 7.50 7.56 11.25
CA GLN A 265 7.11 8.96 11.46
C GLN A 265 7.42 9.82 10.22
N ASP A 266 8.59 9.64 9.61
CA ASP A 266 8.94 10.31 8.35
C ASP A 266 7.97 9.93 7.22
N ALA A 267 7.56 8.67 7.12
CA ALA A 267 6.62 8.18 6.10
C ALA A 267 5.23 8.82 6.22
N VAL A 268 4.73 9.05 7.44
CA VAL A 268 3.48 9.78 7.66
C VAL A 268 3.59 11.19 7.09
N THR A 269 4.61 11.96 7.48
CA THR A 269 4.79 13.33 6.98
C THR A 269 5.01 13.36 5.46
N ALA A 270 5.79 12.41 4.93
CA ALA A 270 6.02 12.27 3.49
C ALA A 270 4.71 12.02 2.73
N CYS A 271 3.78 11.24 3.26
CA CYS A 271 2.46 11.04 2.65
C CYS A 271 1.70 12.36 2.47
N PHE A 272 1.68 13.22 3.49
CA PHE A 272 0.98 14.50 3.41
C PHE A 272 1.66 15.48 2.45
N ALA A 273 3.00 15.52 2.46
CA ALA A 273 3.76 16.27 1.46
C ALA A 273 3.49 15.74 0.03
N PHE A 274 3.40 14.43 -0.14
CA PHE A 274 3.11 13.82 -1.44
C PHE A 274 1.72 14.21 -1.95
N VAL A 275 0.72 14.26 -1.06
CA VAL A 275 -0.62 14.76 -1.40
C VAL A 275 -0.56 16.21 -1.91
N GLU A 276 0.23 17.08 -1.27
CA GLU A 276 0.41 18.47 -1.72
C GLU A 276 1.03 18.54 -3.12
N HIS A 277 2.09 17.77 -3.38
CA HIS A 277 2.74 17.71 -4.69
C HIS A 277 1.82 17.15 -5.77
N LEU A 278 1.08 16.08 -5.48
CA LEU A 278 0.07 15.52 -6.39
C LEU A 278 -1.01 16.55 -6.72
N ASN A 279 -1.52 17.26 -5.72
CA ASN A 279 -2.54 18.30 -5.92
C ASN A 279 -2.05 19.43 -6.81
N ALA A 280 -0.84 19.93 -6.57
CA ALA A 280 -0.24 20.95 -7.40
C ALA A 280 -0.09 20.49 -8.85
N HIS A 281 0.40 19.26 -9.07
CA HIS A 281 0.55 18.71 -10.41
C HIS A 281 -0.80 18.49 -11.11
N LEU A 282 -1.82 17.97 -10.41
CA LEU A 282 -3.17 17.81 -10.94
C LEU A 282 -3.74 19.16 -11.39
N ALA A 283 -3.57 20.22 -10.58
CA ALA A 283 -4.00 21.56 -10.96
C ALA A 283 -3.29 22.07 -12.24
N ASP A 284 -1.97 21.87 -12.33
CA ASP A 284 -1.16 22.32 -13.47
C ASP A 284 -1.57 21.66 -14.80
N ILE A 285 -1.97 20.38 -14.76
CA ILE A 285 -2.45 19.66 -15.95
C ILE A 285 -3.95 19.86 -16.22
N GLY A 286 -4.60 20.79 -15.52
CA GLY A 286 -6.00 21.16 -15.73
C GLY A 286 -7.01 20.19 -15.11
N VAL A 287 -6.61 19.43 -14.08
CA VAL A 287 -7.53 18.68 -13.23
C VAL A 287 -8.02 19.59 -12.10
N GLN A 288 -9.33 19.84 -12.05
CA GLN A 288 -9.94 20.70 -11.04
C GLN A 288 -11.13 20.02 -10.39
N VAL A 289 -11.18 20.09 -9.07
CA VAL A 289 -12.26 19.56 -8.26
C VAL A 289 -12.95 20.73 -7.53
N PRO A 290 -14.28 20.89 -7.63
CA PRO A 290 -15.00 21.97 -6.93
C PRO A 290 -14.76 21.89 -5.42
N ALA A 291 -14.41 23.01 -4.80
CA ALA A 291 -14.14 23.11 -3.36
C ALA A 291 -15.38 22.75 -2.53
N THR A 292 -15.50 21.49 -2.12
CA THR A 292 -16.60 20.99 -1.28
C THR A 292 -16.09 19.89 -0.36
N GLU A 293 -16.53 19.92 0.89
CA GLU A 293 -16.22 18.86 1.85
C GLU A 293 -16.74 17.51 1.34
N LEU A 294 -15.91 16.48 1.45
CA LEU A 294 -16.27 15.12 1.07
C LEU A 294 -15.79 14.14 2.14
N THR A 295 -16.65 13.19 2.52
CA THR A 295 -16.23 12.01 3.31
C THR A 295 -16.27 10.80 2.40
N VAL A 296 -15.11 10.18 2.16
CA VAL A 296 -15.00 8.94 1.39
C VAL A 296 -14.73 7.79 2.33
N ARG A 297 -15.43 6.67 2.14
CA ARG A 297 -15.10 5.41 2.80
C ARG A 297 -14.13 4.67 1.89
N SER A 298 -12.87 4.53 2.32
CA SER A 298 -11.86 3.75 1.59
C SER A 298 -12.08 2.25 1.80
N HIS A 299 -12.46 1.86 3.02
CA HIS A 299 -12.90 0.51 3.37
C HIS A 299 -14.10 0.57 4.32
N GLU A 300 -14.66 -0.60 4.63
CA GLU A 300 -15.83 -0.71 5.50
C GLU A 300 -15.61 -0.09 6.89
N THR A 301 -14.38 -0.11 7.41
CA THR A 301 -14.00 0.36 8.75
C THR A 301 -13.19 1.66 8.77
N ARG A 302 -12.90 2.24 7.60
CA ARG A 302 -11.90 3.30 7.40
C ARG A 302 -12.51 4.49 6.67
N HIS A 303 -12.21 5.69 7.16
CA HIS A 303 -12.79 6.94 6.63
C HIS A 303 -11.68 7.90 6.20
N ASN A 304 -11.82 8.49 5.02
CA ASN A 304 -11.01 9.63 4.60
C ASN A 304 -11.91 10.85 4.51
N GLU A 305 -11.58 11.88 5.28
CA GLU A 305 -12.20 13.19 5.17
C GLU A 305 -11.38 14.09 4.28
N PHE A 306 -12.06 14.88 3.45
CA PHE A 306 -11.40 15.80 2.54
C PHE A 306 -11.79 17.23 2.87
N ARG A 307 -10.77 18.04 3.18
CA ARG A 307 -10.89 19.44 3.61
C ARG A 307 -10.15 20.35 2.62
N PRO A 308 -10.84 21.00 1.66
CA PRO A 308 -10.18 21.83 0.64
C PRO A 308 -9.48 23.05 1.20
N ASP A 309 -9.95 23.55 2.33
CA ASP A 309 -9.43 24.72 3.02
C ASP A 309 -8.16 24.42 3.83
N TRP A 310 -7.77 23.14 3.95
CA TRP A 310 -6.63 22.73 4.77
C TRP A 310 -5.38 22.53 3.94
N SER A 311 -4.26 23.08 4.43
CA SER A 311 -2.93 22.71 3.97
C SER A 311 -2.62 21.26 4.33
N ALA A 312 -1.62 20.66 3.66
CA ALA A 312 -1.12 19.34 4.04
C ALA A 312 -0.69 19.27 5.51
N SER A 313 0.02 20.29 6.01
CA SER A 313 0.42 20.40 7.42
C SER A 313 -0.76 20.51 8.40
N THR A 314 -1.82 21.21 8.02
CA THR A 314 -3.04 21.31 8.84
C THR A 314 -3.75 19.95 8.87
N ALA A 315 -3.86 19.30 7.72
CA ALA A 315 -4.48 17.99 7.58
C ALA A 315 -3.72 16.89 8.34
N GLU A 316 -2.39 16.90 8.27
CA GLU A 316 -1.50 16.01 9.04
C GLU A 316 -1.73 16.18 10.54
N ARG A 317 -1.58 17.41 11.05
CA ARG A 317 -1.79 17.71 12.47
C ARG A 317 -3.18 17.30 12.95
N LYS A 318 -4.22 17.65 12.20
CA LYS A 318 -5.61 17.31 12.54
C LYS A 318 -5.87 15.81 12.50
N THR A 319 -5.21 15.10 11.58
CA THR A 319 -5.24 13.64 11.54
C THR A 319 -4.58 13.07 12.80
N CYS A 320 -3.39 13.53 13.19
CA CYS A 320 -2.76 13.11 14.44
C CYS A 320 -3.63 13.41 15.67
N GLU A 321 -4.25 14.59 15.73
CA GLU A 321 -5.21 14.95 16.79
C GLU A 321 -6.40 13.96 16.83
N TYR A 322 -7.01 13.61 15.69
CA TYR A 322 -8.10 12.64 15.63
C TYR A 322 -7.70 11.23 16.08
N TYR A 323 -6.50 10.79 15.71
CA TYR A 323 -5.98 9.49 16.17
C TYR A 323 -5.73 9.52 17.69
N ARG A 324 -5.18 10.62 18.21
CA ARG A 324 -4.91 10.80 19.64
C ARG A 324 -6.19 10.85 20.48
N GLU A 325 -7.15 11.67 20.07
CA GLU A 325 -8.35 11.98 20.86
C GLU A 325 -9.45 10.93 20.70
N GLY A 326 -9.65 10.43 19.48
CA GLY A 326 -10.83 9.63 19.14
C GLY A 326 -10.56 8.17 18.82
N ARG A 327 -9.29 7.79 18.59
CA ARG A 327 -8.90 6.47 18.03
C ARG A 327 -9.77 6.06 16.84
N VAL A 328 -10.14 7.06 16.05
CA VAL A 328 -10.91 6.83 14.84
C VAL A 328 -9.90 6.63 13.72
N ARG A 329 -10.07 5.55 12.94
CA ARG A 329 -9.32 5.32 11.70
C ARG A 329 -9.79 6.31 10.61
N THR A 330 -9.57 7.60 10.87
CA THR A 330 -9.95 8.72 10.00
C THR A 330 -8.73 9.53 9.62
N VAL A 331 -8.39 9.54 8.33
CA VAL A 331 -7.38 10.45 7.79
C VAL A 331 -8.07 11.66 7.19
N VAL A 332 -7.57 12.86 7.45
CA VAL A 332 -8.03 14.07 6.78
C VAL A 332 -7.02 14.46 5.73
N LEU A 333 -7.45 14.70 4.50
CA LEU A 333 -6.59 15.03 3.37
C LEU A 333 -7.08 16.30 2.64
N PRO A 334 -6.20 17.03 1.94
CA PRO A 334 -6.64 18.05 0.99
C PRO A 334 -7.52 17.49 -0.15
N GLN A 335 -8.42 18.29 -0.71
CA GLN A 335 -9.55 17.77 -1.49
C GLN A 335 -9.25 17.32 -2.94
N SER A 336 -8.31 17.95 -3.64
CA SER A 336 -8.14 17.72 -5.09
C SER A 336 -7.71 16.31 -5.47
N VAL A 337 -7.14 15.53 -4.55
CA VAL A 337 -6.88 14.10 -4.79
C VAL A 337 -8.16 13.30 -4.98
N THR A 338 -9.34 13.76 -4.52
CA THR A 338 -10.64 13.07 -4.70
C THR A 338 -11.12 12.97 -6.15
N VAL A 339 -10.36 13.49 -7.11
CA VAL A 339 -10.69 13.50 -8.54
C VAL A 339 -11.16 12.13 -9.04
N ASN A 340 -10.44 11.04 -8.78
CA ASN A 340 -10.83 9.71 -9.26
C ASN A 340 -12.18 9.28 -8.69
N LYS A 341 -12.41 9.52 -7.40
CA LYS A 341 -13.67 9.19 -6.73
C LYS A 341 -14.84 9.95 -7.35
N ARG A 342 -14.66 11.24 -7.62
CA ARG A 342 -15.70 12.09 -8.22
C ARG A 342 -15.98 11.78 -9.68
N LEU A 343 -14.94 11.51 -10.46
CA LEU A 343 -15.08 11.07 -11.85
C LEU A 343 -15.91 9.77 -11.92
N ARG A 344 -15.62 8.79 -11.06
CA ARG A 344 -16.43 7.56 -10.92
C ARG A 344 -17.89 7.82 -10.52
N GLY A 345 -18.12 8.87 -9.73
CA GLY A 345 -19.44 9.32 -9.29
C GLY A 345 -20.20 10.18 -10.32
N ASN A 346 -19.62 10.47 -11.48
CA ASN A 346 -20.13 11.45 -12.45
C ASN A 346 -20.35 12.85 -11.84
N GLU A 347 -19.57 13.21 -10.83
CA GLU A 347 -19.63 14.53 -10.20
C GLU A 347 -18.90 15.59 -11.04
N PRO A 348 -19.21 16.90 -10.87
CA PRO A 348 -18.53 17.96 -11.58
C PRO A 348 -17.03 17.96 -11.26
N VAL A 349 -16.21 17.64 -12.25
CA VAL A 349 -14.74 17.63 -12.21
C VAL A 349 -14.24 18.04 -13.58
N THR A 350 -13.28 18.94 -13.65
CA THR A 350 -12.52 19.21 -14.88
C THR A 350 -11.33 18.27 -14.90
N ALA A 351 -11.10 17.60 -16.03
CA ALA A 351 -9.93 16.73 -16.22
C ALA A 351 -9.67 16.54 -17.72
N PRO A 352 -8.40 16.46 -18.16
CA PRO A 352 -8.07 16.12 -19.53
C PRO A 352 -8.75 14.82 -19.98
N LYS A 353 -9.13 14.74 -21.25
CA LYS A 353 -9.74 13.52 -21.82
C LYS A 353 -8.85 12.29 -21.58
N ALA A 354 -7.53 12.44 -21.76
CA ALA A 354 -6.57 11.37 -21.53
C ALA A 354 -6.57 10.85 -20.07
N TYR A 355 -6.70 11.74 -19.08
CA TYR A 355 -6.84 11.34 -17.67
C TYR A 355 -8.10 10.48 -17.44
N ARG A 356 -9.24 10.88 -18.03
CA ARG A 356 -10.48 10.10 -17.93
C ARG A 356 -10.35 8.74 -18.59
N THR A 357 -9.77 8.70 -19.79
CA THR A 357 -9.50 7.44 -20.50
C THR A 357 -8.60 6.52 -19.68
N ALA A 358 -7.55 7.05 -19.06
CA ALA A 358 -6.67 6.31 -18.16
C ALA A 358 -7.42 5.72 -16.96
N LEU A 359 -8.29 6.52 -16.32
CA LEU A 359 -9.14 6.07 -15.23
C LEU A 359 -10.13 4.97 -15.67
N ASP A 360 -10.80 5.16 -16.80
CA ASP A 360 -11.76 4.18 -17.33
C ASP A 360 -11.09 2.86 -17.69
N ASN A 361 -9.91 2.92 -18.33
CA ASN A 361 -9.09 1.75 -18.64
C ASN A 361 -8.69 1.04 -17.35
N ARG A 362 -8.12 1.77 -16.39
CA ARG A 362 -7.74 1.19 -15.10
C ARG A 362 -8.92 0.53 -14.39
N ASP A 363 -10.08 1.18 -14.33
CA ASP A 363 -11.26 0.63 -13.65
C ASP A 363 -11.83 -0.59 -14.39
N ARG A 364 -11.71 -0.65 -15.72
CA ARG A 364 -11.99 -1.87 -16.50
C ARG A 364 -11.01 -2.99 -16.15
N SER A 365 -9.71 -2.74 -16.25
CA SER A 365 -8.66 -3.74 -16.00
C SER A 365 -8.69 -4.23 -14.55
N LYS A 366 -8.93 -3.33 -13.59
CA LYS A 366 -9.13 -3.67 -12.18
C LYS A 366 -10.34 -4.57 -11.97
N ARG A 367 -11.47 -4.32 -12.64
CA ARG A 367 -12.65 -5.21 -12.55
C ARG A 367 -12.38 -6.59 -13.15
N GLN A 368 -11.66 -6.68 -14.25
CA GLN A 368 -11.25 -7.96 -14.84
C GLN A 368 -10.33 -8.74 -13.89
N ARG A 369 -9.30 -8.06 -13.36
CA ARG A 369 -8.42 -8.62 -12.32
C ARG A 369 -9.21 -9.05 -11.09
N ASP A 370 -10.06 -8.20 -10.54
CA ASP A 370 -10.82 -8.51 -9.32
C ASP A 370 -11.80 -9.68 -9.57
N ALA A 371 -12.37 -9.82 -10.78
CA ALA A 371 -13.21 -10.96 -11.17
C ALA A 371 -12.40 -12.26 -11.26
N ALA A 372 -11.24 -12.22 -11.91
CA ALA A 372 -10.28 -13.34 -11.93
C ALA A 372 -9.87 -13.74 -10.51
N MET A 373 -9.55 -12.76 -9.67
CA MET A 373 -9.14 -12.98 -8.29
C MET A 373 -10.28 -13.41 -7.38
N ALA A 374 -11.53 -13.02 -7.65
CA ALA A 374 -12.67 -13.46 -6.85
C ALA A 374 -12.95 -14.96 -7.00
N ALA A 375 -12.67 -15.54 -8.18
CA ALA A 375 -12.70 -16.98 -8.38
C ALA A 375 -11.62 -17.71 -7.55
N TYR A 376 -10.56 -17.00 -7.14
CA TYR A 376 -9.36 -17.56 -6.51
C TYR A 376 -9.23 -17.21 -5.00
N LYS A 377 -9.14 -15.93 -4.61
CA LYS A 377 -8.67 -15.48 -3.28
C LYS A 377 -9.71 -15.54 -2.14
N TYR A 378 -11.02 -15.51 -2.41
CA TYR A 378 -11.99 -15.20 -1.34
C TYR A 378 -12.83 -16.37 -0.84
N HIS A 379 -12.64 -16.69 0.44
CA HIS A 379 -13.58 -17.52 1.18
C HIS A 379 -14.94 -16.78 1.31
N PRO A 380 -16.09 -17.42 1.03
CA PRO A 380 -17.41 -16.76 1.03
C PRO A 380 -17.76 -16.01 2.33
N LEU A 381 -17.25 -16.47 3.48
CA LEU A 381 -17.51 -15.84 4.78
C LEU A 381 -16.84 -14.48 4.98
N ARG A 382 -15.78 -14.14 4.23
CA ARG A 382 -15.05 -12.87 4.38
C ARG A 382 -15.96 -11.67 4.10
N ALA A 383 -16.76 -11.75 3.03
CA ALA A 383 -17.65 -10.66 2.63
C ALA A 383 -18.80 -10.39 3.61
N TRP A 384 -19.21 -11.40 4.39
CA TRP A 384 -20.20 -11.20 5.45
C TRP A 384 -19.56 -10.58 6.69
N TYR A 385 -18.40 -11.10 7.11
CA TYR A 385 -17.64 -10.58 8.25
C TYR A 385 -17.32 -9.08 8.09
N MET A 386 -16.76 -8.68 6.94
CA MET A 386 -16.33 -7.29 6.73
C MET A 386 -17.54 -6.31 6.81
N ARG A 387 -18.70 -6.69 6.24
CA ARG A 387 -19.94 -5.87 6.31
C ARG A 387 -20.41 -5.59 7.74
N VAL A 388 -20.31 -6.59 8.63
CA VAL A 388 -20.66 -6.44 10.05
C VAL A 388 -19.73 -5.43 10.71
N MET A 389 -18.42 -5.56 10.50
CA MET A 389 -17.44 -4.64 11.08
C MET A 389 -17.63 -3.21 10.61
N GLY A 390 -17.86 -3.00 9.31
CA GLY A 390 -18.07 -1.63 8.81
C GLY A 390 -19.28 -0.93 9.42
N THR A 391 -20.33 -1.68 9.73
CA THR A 391 -21.50 -1.14 10.43
C THR A 391 -21.15 -0.69 11.85
N LEU A 392 -20.40 -1.52 12.59
CA LEU A 392 -20.00 -1.25 13.98
C LEU A 392 -19.03 -0.06 14.07
N PHE A 393 -18.01 0.01 13.22
CA PHE A 393 -17.11 1.18 13.17
C PHE A 393 -17.84 2.45 12.78
N GLY A 394 -18.77 2.39 11.82
CA GLY A 394 -19.58 3.55 11.44
C GLY A 394 -20.43 4.09 12.61
N LEU A 395 -20.89 3.22 13.51
CA LEU A 395 -21.58 3.63 14.73
C LEU A 395 -20.62 4.29 15.72
N LYS A 396 -19.45 3.68 15.99
CA LYS A 396 -18.41 4.23 16.87
C LYS A 396 -17.97 5.63 16.44
N THR A 397 -17.65 5.81 15.16
CA THR A 397 -17.24 7.12 14.60
C THR A 397 -18.28 8.22 14.82
N ARG A 398 -19.59 7.88 14.78
CA ARG A 398 -20.68 8.85 15.03
C ARG A 398 -20.87 9.20 16.50
N LEU A 399 -20.42 8.35 17.42
CA LEU A 399 -20.54 8.59 18.86
C LEU A 399 -19.36 9.42 19.40
N VAL A 400 -18.21 9.39 18.70
CA VAL A 400 -16.99 10.12 19.07
C VAL A 400 -16.98 11.56 18.50
N ARG A 401 -17.77 11.83 17.46
CA ARG A 401 -18.05 13.18 16.94
C ARG A 401 -19.22 13.80 17.69
#